data_AF-A0A2C6AAJ6-F1
#
_entry.id   AF-A0A2C6AAJ6-F1
#
_cell.length_a   1.000
_cell.length_b   1.000
_cell.length_c   1.000
_cell.angle_alpha   90.00
_cell.angle_beta   90.00
_cell.angle_gamma   90.00
#
_symmetry.space_group_name_H-M   'P 1'
#
loop_
_entity.id
_entity.type
_entity.pdbx_description
1 polymer ?
#
loop_
_entity_poly.entity_id
_entity_poly.type
_entity_poly.pdbx_seq_one_letter_code
_entity_poly.pdbx_strand_id
1 'polypeptide(L)'
;MTAPAEVVSEFKSTLEPYIKPREQVNYIRRILTLHLGSFIGQEATAAPLSLAAGTDDASAGVELQGVFKDYLDALQVNVAARRQFDALLQATRSEDKPQSKLPSSGSDLLQGHLTLLKLRQKRDCLLAVERSLDSLAEYSGQNLLDTDAMLDGAAALPSVPKSVVDSLVAEQSIARPDLRSRAAQLDKAVLRARLYSKQEEKRLADLKARCEGRSTAFGNSARLEALNATRGELISWIEAELGKASTQEVGESERDESARERDDKTEDVQAFITKRLSTISQKYADYVAVRREALALVSNHQQPSLSPPRQPASLAECANDADSRPAAVDHLLMPYLETLLSISRHQKALMAHKSHTSEMLSKQSKNAGQVLDRLAEESQLLPSYPAKMSRRRRSGMAGETIRSSDHQGISARVRPWITAADSAKIATLESVAEKIESGQLALEGCMMSLQDIDRLLGEDSKEATEDEDVAQPSTGDARRVRGQNKAEAGKQYGKDNVPERQRGDPWSRLHGNLGFRGHEDAA
;
A
#
# COMPACT_ATOMS: atom_id res chain seq x y z
N MET A 1 28.35 30.64 -26.78
CA MET A 1 27.61 30.65 -25.50
C MET A 1 27.68 32.07 -24.98
N THR A 2 26.70 32.89 -25.34
CA THR A 2 26.63 34.31 -24.97
C THR A 2 26.21 34.46 -23.51
N ALA A 3 26.82 35.42 -22.82
CA ALA A 3 26.76 35.53 -21.37
C ALA A 3 25.34 35.94 -20.91
N PRO A 4 24.87 35.52 -19.72
CA PRO A 4 23.54 35.86 -19.21
C PRO A 4 23.31 37.38 -19.05
N ALA A 5 24.38 38.18 -19.01
CA ALA A 5 24.31 39.64 -18.97
C ALA A 5 23.86 40.27 -20.30
N GLU A 6 24.24 39.68 -21.44
CA GLU A 6 23.87 40.18 -22.78
C GLU A 6 22.38 39.97 -23.02
N VAL A 7 21.87 38.78 -22.65
CA VAL A 7 20.44 38.45 -22.74
C VAL A 7 19.58 39.41 -21.91
N VAL A 8 20.00 39.75 -20.69
CA VAL A 8 19.28 40.72 -19.84
C VAL A 8 19.31 42.14 -20.44
N SER A 9 20.38 42.53 -21.13
CA SER A 9 20.46 43.83 -21.81
C SER A 9 19.55 43.89 -23.04
N GLU A 10 19.45 42.80 -23.81
CA GLU A 10 18.50 42.67 -24.93
C GLU A 10 17.04 42.68 -24.45
N PHE A 11 16.75 42.02 -23.32
CA PHE A 11 15.41 42.08 -22.72
C PHE A 11 15.06 43.48 -22.20
N LYS A 12 16.03 44.22 -21.67
CA LYS A 12 15.80 45.60 -21.22
C LYS A 12 15.56 46.54 -22.40
N SER A 13 16.35 46.44 -23.48
CA SER A 13 16.16 47.28 -24.67
C SER A 13 14.85 46.98 -25.41
N THR A 14 14.41 45.73 -25.44
CA THR A 14 13.10 45.35 -26.01
C THR A 14 11.92 45.83 -25.17
N LEU A 15 12.07 45.91 -23.84
CA LEU A 15 11.00 46.33 -22.93
C LEU A 15 10.97 47.84 -22.67
N GLU A 16 12.08 48.57 -22.83
CA GLU A 16 12.15 50.03 -22.68
C GLU A 16 11.03 50.80 -23.36
N PRO A 17 10.65 50.54 -24.63
CA PRO A 17 9.55 51.27 -25.28
C PRO A 17 8.16 50.98 -24.67
N TYR A 18 8.02 49.87 -23.93
CA TYR A 18 6.76 49.46 -23.29
C TYR A 18 6.70 49.81 -21.79
N ILE A 19 7.84 50.12 -21.16
CA ILE A 19 7.93 50.54 -19.77
C ILE A 19 7.75 52.06 -19.69
N LYS A 20 6.50 52.50 -19.53
CA LYS A 20 6.19 53.93 -19.34
C LYS A 20 6.31 54.34 -17.86
N PRO A 21 6.76 55.56 -17.55
CA PRO A 21 6.78 56.08 -16.19
C PRO A 21 5.36 56.11 -15.61
N ARG A 22 5.25 55.93 -14.28
CA ARG A 22 3.96 55.81 -13.57
C ARG A 22 3.00 56.96 -13.87
N GLU A 23 3.53 58.16 -14.07
CA GLU A 23 2.76 59.36 -14.42
C GLU A 23 2.10 59.24 -15.80
N GLN A 24 2.85 58.79 -16.82
CA GLN A 24 2.30 58.53 -18.15
C GLN A 24 1.28 57.40 -18.13
N VAL A 25 1.50 56.35 -17.33
CA VAL A 25 0.53 55.26 -17.17
C VAL A 25 -0.77 55.78 -16.53
N ASN A 26 -0.67 56.63 -15.50
CA ASN A 26 -1.84 57.25 -14.88
C ASN A 26 -2.56 58.22 -15.82
N TYR A 27 -1.82 58.98 -16.64
CA TYR A 27 -2.39 59.85 -17.67
C TYR A 27 -3.13 59.05 -18.74
N ILE A 28 -2.53 57.96 -19.26
CA ILE A 28 -3.18 57.06 -20.22
C ILE A 28 -4.42 56.42 -19.61
N ARG A 29 -4.35 55.94 -18.36
CA ARG A 29 -5.52 55.40 -17.65
C ARG A 29 -6.62 56.45 -17.54
N ARG A 30 -6.31 57.69 -17.18
CA ARG A 30 -7.30 58.77 -17.10
C ARG A 30 -7.96 59.04 -18.45
N ILE A 31 -7.18 59.09 -19.54
CA ILE A 31 -7.72 59.26 -20.89
C ILE A 31 -8.64 58.09 -21.26
N LEU A 32 -8.19 56.85 -21.05
CA LEU A 32 -8.99 55.67 -21.34
C LEU A 32 -10.25 55.61 -20.50
N THR A 33 -10.20 55.98 -19.22
CA THR A 33 -11.37 56.07 -18.35
C THR A 33 -12.36 57.13 -18.84
N LEU A 34 -11.88 58.28 -19.31
CA LEU A 34 -12.74 59.31 -19.92
C LEU A 34 -13.36 58.83 -21.24
N HIS A 35 -12.57 58.16 -22.09
CA HIS A 35 -13.04 57.62 -23.36
C HIS A 35 -14.08 56.50 -23.16
N LEU A 36 -13.81 55.55 -22.26
CA LEU A 36 -14.75 54.49 -21.91
C LEU A 36 -15.99 55.06 -21.20
N GLY A 37 -15.83 56.08 -20.36
CA GLY A 37 -16.93 56.80 -19.75
C GLY A 37 -17.85 57.46 -20.78
N SER A 38 -17.31 57.91 -21.91
CA SER A 38 -18.12 58.46 -23.01
C SER A 38 -18.95 57.40 -23.74
N PHE A 39 -18.50 56.14 -23.76
CA PHE A 39 -19.23 55.03 -24.39
C PHE A 39 -20.22 54.33 -23.45
N ILE A 40 -19.99 54.39 -22.14
CA ILE A 40 -20.77 53.63 -21.14
C ILE A 40 -21.95 54.45 -20.58
N GLY A 41 -22.04 55.75 -20.88
CA GLY A 41 -23.04 56.62 -20.27
C GLY A 41 -22.74 56.82 -18.78
N GLN A 42 -23.12 57.98 -18.25
CA GLN A 42 -22.59 58.54 -17.00
C GLN A 42 -23.06 57.84 -15.70
N GLU A 43 -23.60 56.61 -15.78
CA GLU A 43 -24.25 55.93 -14.66
C GLU A 43 -23.58 54.63 -14.16
N ALA A 44 -22.52 54.13 -14.83
CA ALA A 44 -21.89 52.84 -14.44
C ALA A 44 -20.40 52.91 -14.10
N THR A 45 -19.89 54.01 -13.52
CA THR A 45 -18.45 54.19 -13.24
C THR A 45 -18.04 54.06 -11.77
N ALA A 46 -18.70 53.19 -10.99
CA ALA A 46 -18.27 52.87 -9.62
C ALA A 46 -17.69 51.45 -9.43
N ALA A 47 -17.72 50.60 -10.46
CA ALA A 47 -17.19 49.24 -10.38
C ALA A 47 -15.88 49.10 -11.19
N PRO A 48 -14.84 48.41 -10.67
CA PRO A 48 -13.65 48.11 -11.45
C PRO A 48 -14.02 47.23 -12.64
N LEU A 49 -13.59 47.63 -13.85
CA LEU A 49 -13.80 46.97 -15.16
C LEU A 49 -13.46 45.47 -15.20
N SER A 50 -12.81 44.93 -14.17
CA SER A 50 -12.49 43.51 -14.03
C SER A 50 -13.69 42.61 -13.71
N LEU A 51 -14.87 43.15 -13.40
CA LEU A 51 -16.05 42.38 -12.96
C LEU A 51 -17.33 42.64 -13.77
N ALA A 52 -17.27 43.38 -14.88
CA ALA A 52 -18.42 43.53 -15.76
C ALA A 52 -18.61 42.26 -16.60
N ALA A 53 -19.34 41.29 -16.05
CA ALA A 53 -19.92 40.19 -16.82
C ALA A 53 -21.05 40.76 -17.68
N GLY A 54 -20.71 41.22 -18.90
CA GLY A 54 -21.68 41.78 -19.83
C GLY A 54 -22.64 40.70 -20.33
N THR A 55 -23.91 40.80 -19.95
CA THR A 55 -25.04 40.05 -20.53
C THR A 55 -25.84 40.85 -21.54
N ASP A 56 -25.42 42.08 -21.85
CA ASP A 56 -26.24 42.96 -22.68
C ASP A 56 -25.62 43.13 -24.05
N ASP A 57 -26.40 42.78 -25.07
CA ASP A 57 -26.13 43.02 -26.49
C ASP A 57 -26.02 44.53 -26.73
N ALA A 58 -24.81 45.07 -26.51
CA ALA A 58 -24.49 46.43 -26.89
C ALA A 58 -24.47 46.53 -28.42
N SER A 59 -25.52 47.10 -28.99
CA SER A 59 -25.54 47.49 -30.40
C SER A 59 -24.51 48.59 -30.61
N ALA A 60 -23.37 48.22 -31.20
CA ALA A 60 -22.28 49.14 -31.51
C ALA A 60 -22.75 50.17 -32.54
N GLY A 61 -23.16 51.35 -32.06
CA GLY A 61 -23.33 52.53 -32.88
C GLY A 61 -21.98 53.02 -33.42
N VAL A 62 -21.73 52.68 -34.68
CA VAL A 62 -21.04 53.44 -35.75
C VAL A 62 -19.75 54.21 -35.38
N GLU A 63 -18.66 53.83 -36.08
CA GLU A 63 -17.30 54.41 -36.16
C GLU A 63 -16.14 53.74 -35.39
N LEU A 64 -16.18 52.42 -35.23
CA LEU A 64 -14.96 51.66 -34.93
C LEU A 64 -14.23 51.36 -36.25
N GLN A 65 -13.17 52.11 -36.56
CA GLN A 65 -12.28 51.85 -37.71
C GLN A 65 -10.96 51.21 -37.28
N GLY A 66 -10.41 50.35 -38.14
CA GLY A 66 -9.12 49.67 -37.96
C GLY A 66 -9.21 48.39 -37.14
N VAL A 67 -8.13 48.07 -36.42
CA VAL A 67 -7.90 46.79 -35.71
C VAL A 67 -9.03 46.42 -34.73
N PHE A 68 -9.72 47.43 -34.16
CA PHE A 68 -10.86 47.19 -33.27
C PHE A 68 -12.07 46.59 -34.01
N LYS A 69 -12.29 46.97 -35.27
CA LYS A 69 -13.31 46.36 -36.12
C LYS A 69 -12.96 44.92 -36.43
N ASP A 70 -11.71 44.68 -36.84
CA ASP A 70 -11.23 43.31 -37.14
C ASP A 70 -11.33 42.40 -35.91
N TYR A 71 -11.06 42.95 -34.72
CA TYR A 71 -11.22 42.23 -33.46
C TYR A 71 -12.68 41.90 -33.16
N LEU A 72 -13.61 42.85 -33.37
CA LEU A 72 -15.04 42.60 -33.18
C LEU A 72 -15.58 41.61 -34.20
N ASP A 73 -15.16 41.70 -35.46
CA ASP A 73 -15.52 40.75 -36.50
C ASP A 73 -14.97 39.35 -36.16
N ALA A 74 -13.72 39.25 -35.71
CA ALA A 74 -13.14 37.99 -35.22
C ALA A 74 -13.88 37.43 -33.99
N LEU A 75 -14.33 38.30 -33.09
CA LEU A 75 -15.08 37.91 -31.90
C LEU A 75 -16.48 37.41 -32.29
N GLN A 76 -17.16 38.08 -33.20
CA GLN A 76 -18.46 37.63 -33.75
C GLN A 76 -18.32 36.27 -34.44
N VAL A 77 -17.28 36.09 -35.26
CA VAL A 77 -16.97 34.81 -35.89
C VAL A 77 -16.65 33.73 -34.85
N ASN A 78 -15.92 34.05 -33.79
CA ASN A 78 -15.63 33.11 -32.70
C ASN A 78 -16.90 32.69 -31.96
N VAL A 79 -17.79 33.64 -31.66
CA VAL A 79 -19.10 33.37 -31.02
C VAL A 79 -19.96 32.49 -31.94
N ALA A 80 -19.99 32.77 -33.24
CA ALA A 80 -20.70 31.94 -34.21
C ALA A 80 -20.12 30.52 -34.29
N ALA A 81 -18.79 30.38 -34.33
CA ALA A 81 -18.11 29.09 -34.35
C ALA A 81 -18.37 28.26 -33.07
N ARG A 82 -18.40 28.91 -31.89
CA ARG A 82 -18.77 28.25 -30.62
C ARG A 82 -20.20 27.74 -30.66
N ARG A 83 -21.15 28.57 -31.13
CA ARG A 83 -22.55 28.15 -31.29
C ARG A 83 -22.69 26.95 -32.23
N GLN A 84 -21.93 26.93 -33.34
CA GLN A 84 -21.91 25.79 -34.27
C GLN A 84 -21.30 24.54 -33.63
N PHE A 85 -20.21 24.69 -32.88
CA PHE A 85 -19.58 23.57 -32.15
C PHE A 85 -20.53 22.98 -31.10
N ASP A 86 -21.23 23.83 -30.34
CA ASP A 86 -22.21 23.40 -29.36
C ASP A 86 -23.41 22.70 -30.02
N ALA A 87 -23.86 23.19 -31.18
CA ALA A 87 -24.89 22.52 -31.97
C ALA A 87 -24.44 21.13 -32.46
N LEU A 88 -23.19 20.98 -32.89
CA LEU A 88 -22.62 19.68 -33.28
C LEU A 88 -22.46 18.72 -32.09
N LEU A 89 -22.07 19.23 -30.92
CA LEU A 89 -22.04 18.45 -29.67
C LEU A 89 -23.44 17.97 -29.27
N GLN A 90 -24.47 18.80 -29.48
CA GLN A 90 -25.85 18.41 -29.20
C GLN A 90 -26.40 17.43 -30.22
N ALA A 91 -26.05 17.58 -31.51
CA ALA A 91 -26.45 16.64 -32.56
C ALA A 91 -25.81 15.24 -32.37
N THR A 92 -24.52 15.19 -32.05
CA THR A 92 -23.81 13.92 -31.74
C THR A 92 -24.34 13.24 -30.48
N ARG A 93 -24.91 13.99 -29.53
CA ARG A 93 -25.56 13.43 -28.33
C ARG A 93 -26.98 12.89 -28.60
N SER A 94 -27.61 13.27 -29.71
CA SER A 94 -28.97 12.84 -30.07
C SER A 94 -29.02 11.60 -30.96
N GLU A 95 -27.98 11.31 -31.75
CA GLU A 95 -27.90 10.13 -32.64
C GLU A 95 -27.65 8.81 -31.88
N ASP A 96 -27.03 8.87 -30.70
CA ASP A 96 -26.77 7.68 -29.89
C ASP A 96 -27.83 7.45 -28.80
N LYS A 97 -28.78 6.54 -29.06
CA LYS A 97 -29.43 5.76 -28.00
C LYS A 97 -29.75 4.34 -28.47
N PRO A 98 -29.46 3.34 -27.63
CA PRO A 98 -30.47 2.97 -26.66
C PRO A 98 -30.01 3.15 -25.20
N GLN A 99 -31.01 3.18 -24.34
CA GLN A 99 -30.98 3.51 -22.92
C GLN A 99 -29.92 2.74 -22.13
N SER A 100 -28.86 3.44 -21.73
CA SER A 100 -28.11 3.16 -20.51
C SER A 100 -28.53 4.20 -19.47
N LYS A 101 -28.98 3.72 -18.31
CA LYS A 101 -29.38 4.57 -17.18
C LYS A 101 -28.22 5.53 -16.87
N LEU A 102 -28.46 6.83 -17.02
CA LEU A 102 -27.56 7.84 -16.50
C LEU A 102 -27.32 7.56 -15.01
N PRO A 103 -26.07 7.33 -14.55
CA PRO A 103 -25.78 7.58 -13.15
C PRO A 103 -25.92 9.09 -12.93
N SER A 104 -26.73 9.42 -11.95
CA SER A 104 -27.15 10.75 -11.54
C SER A 104 -26.03 11.54 -10.86
N SER A 105 -24.88 11.70 -11.52
CA SER A 105 -23.79 12.51 -10.98
C SER A 105 -22.73 12.83 -12.03
N GLY A 106 -22.66 14.09 -12.47
CA GLY A 106 -21.54 14.59 -13.27
C GLY A 106 -20.17 14.41 -12.58
N SER A 107 -20.17 14.21 -11.25
CA SER A 107 -18.98 13.84 -10.48
C SER A 107 -18.43 12.46 -10.83
N ASP A 108 -19.28 11.47 -11.16
CA ASP A 108 -18.85 10.10 -11.45
C ASP A 108 -18.15 10.00 -12.82
N LEU A 109 -18.60 10.81 -13.79
CA LEU A 109 -17.96 10.91 -15.11
C LEU A 109 -16.59 11.62 -15.02
N LEU A 110 -16.50 12.70 -14.24
CA LEU A 110 -15.24 13.38 -13.98
C LEU A 110 -14.27 12.50 -13.17
N GLN A 111 -14.78 11.75 -12.19
CA GLN A 111 -13.99 10.79 -11.43
C GLN A 111 -13.55 9.61 -12.31
N GLY A 112 -14.39 9.16 -13.24
CA GLY A 112 -14.03 8.20 -14.29
C GLY A 112 -12.91 8.74 -15.19
N HIS A 113 -13.01 9.99 -15.63
CA HIS A 113 -11.97 10.61 -16.45
C HIS A 113 -10.65 10.80 -15.68
N LEU A 114 -10.71 11.21 -14.41
CA LEU A 114 -9.52 11.35 -13.56
C LEU A 114 -8.86 10.00 -13.28
N THR A 115 -9.63 8.94 -13.07
CA THR A 115 -9.07 7.59 -12.90
C THR A 115 -8.43 7.10 -14.20
N LEU A 116 -9.03 7.35 -15.36
CA LEU A 116 -8.43 7.05 -16.66
C LEU A 116 -7.14 7.83 -16.90
N LEU A 117 -7.08 9.12 -16.57
CA LEU A 117 -5.85 9.92 -16.67
C LEU A 117 -4.75 9.37 -15.74
N LYS A 118 -5.10 9.03 -14.50
CA LYS A 118 -4.15 8.39 -13.56
C LYS A 118 -3.66 7.03 -14.09
N LEU A 119 -4.53 6.25 -14.72
CA LEU A 119 -4.15 4.97 -15.32
C LEU A 119 -3.23 5.16 -16.54
N ARG A 120 -3.49 6.15 -17.40
CA ARG A 120 -2.60 6.51 -18.51
C ARG A 120 -1.24 6.97 -18.00
N GLN A 121 -1.19 7.85 -17.01
CA GLN A 121 0.06 8.29 -16.39
C GLN A 121 0.85 7.11 -15.78
N LYS A 122 0.16 6.17 -15.11
CA LYS A 122 0.80 4.96 -14.59
C LYS A 122 1.35 4.08 -15.72
N ARG A 123 0.60 3.90 -16.81
CA ARG A 123 1.05 3.16 -17.98
C ARG A 123 2.29 3.81 -18.60
N ASP A 124 2.29 5.13 -18.77
CA ASP A 124 3.42 5.85 -19.35
C ASP A 124 4.66 5.78 -18.46
N CYS A 125 4.48 5.82 -17.14
CA CYS A 125 5.55 5.61 -16.17
C CYS A 125 6.11 4.18 -16.25
N LEU A 126 5.24 3.16 -16.33
CA LEU A 126 5.67 1.78 -16.49
C LEU A 126 6.41 1.56 -17.81
N LEU A 127 5.94 2.15 -18.91
CA LEU A 127 6.63 2.10 -20.21
C LEU A 127 7.99 2.82 -20.15
N ALA A 128 8.10 3.92 -19.38
CA ALA A 128 9.38 4.58 -19.18
C ALA A 128 10.36 3.72 -18.37
N VAL A 129 9.86 3.03 -17.34
CA VAL A 129 10.65 2.07 -16.55
C VAL A 129 11.06 0.89 -17.44
N GLU A 130 10.15 0.32 -18.22
CA GLU A 130 10.43 -0.76 -19.17
C GLU A 130 11.51 -0.35 -20.16
N ARG A 131 11.38 0.80 -20.84
CA ARG A 131 12.44 1.34 -21.71
C ARG A 131 13.77 1.53 -20.99
N SER A 132 13.75 1.99 -19.73
CA SER A 132 14.98 2.13 -18.95
C SER A 132 15.60 0.76 -18.63
N LEU A 133 14.79 -0.25 -18.34
CA LEU A 133 15.24 -1.62 -18.10
C LEU A 133 15.73 -2.27 -19.39
N ASP A 134 15.08 -2.04 -20.52
CA ASP A 134 15.50 -2.50 -21.84
C ASP A 134 16.83 -1.84 -22.22
N SER A 135 16.98 -0.54 -22.01
CA SER A 135 18.25 0.15 -22.21
C SER A 135 19.34 -0.42 -21.30
N LEU A 136 19.04 -0.67 -20.01
CA LEU A 136 19.96 -1.31 -19.08
C LEU A 136 20.29 -2.75 -19.48
N ALA A 137 19.34 -3.49 -20.06
CA ALA A 137 19.54 -4.83 -20.56
C ALA A 137 20.47 -4.83 -21.79
N GLU A 138 20.27 -3.91 -22.72
CA GLU A 138 21.15 -3.65 -23.87
C GLU A 138 22.56 -3.25 -23.41
N TYR A 139 22.68 -2.42 -22.37
CA TYR A 139 23.96 -2.06 -21.76
C TYR A 139 24.58 -3.19 -20.92
N SER A 140 23.79 -4.14 -20.41
CA SER A 140 24.28 -5.28 -19.61
C SER A 140 24.82 -6.44 -20.45
N GLY A 141 24.48 -6.48 -21.74
CA GLY A 141 25.09 -7.40 -22.72
C GLY A 141 26.49 -6.96 -23.18
N GLN A 142 26.88 -5.71 -22.91
CA GLN A 142 28.23 -5.21 -23.06
C GLN A 142 28.86 -5.21 -21.65
N ASN A 143 30.03 -5.81 -21.50
CA ASN A 143 30.72 -6.05 -20.22
C ASN A 143 31.08 -4.78 -19.43
N LEU A 144 30.09 -4.03 -18.92
CA LEU A 144 30.29 -2.81 -18.13
C LEU A 144 30.46 -3.10 -16.62
N LEU A 145 30.30 -4.36 -16.21
CA LEU A 145 30.51 -4.83 -14.84
C LEU A 145 31.90 -5.42 -14.63
N ASP A 146 32.69 -5.58 -15.69
CA ASP A 146 34.08 -5.97 -15.61
C ASP A 146 34.95 -4.72 -15.74
N THR A 147 35.18 -4.05 -14.61
CA THR A 147 36.00 -2.84 -14.54
C THR A 147 37.43 -3.06 -15.01
N ASP A 148 37.86 -4.32 -15.06
CA ASP A 148 39.21 -4.72 -15.43
C ASP A 148 39.35 -4.79 -16.97
N ALA A 149 38.31 -5.24 -17.69
CA ALA A 149 38.30 -5.28 -19.15
C ALA A 149 38.24 -3.89 -19.82
N MET A 150 37.73 -2.86 -19.12
CA MET A 150 37.76 -1.46 -19.58
C MET A 150 39.14 -0.80 -19.40
N LEU A 151 39.99 -1.33 -18.51
CA LEU A 151 41.34 -0.82 -18.24
C LEU A 151 42.39 -1.43 -19.17
N ASP A 152 42.16 -2.64 -19.68
CA ASP A 152 43.08 -3.32 -20.60
C ASP A 152 43.16 -2.69 -22.00
N GLY A 153 42.19 -1.85 -22.37
CA GLY A 153 42.17 -1.08 -23.62
C GLY A 153 42.83 0.30 -23.57
N ALA A 154 43.22 0.77 -22.38
CA ALA A 154 43.90 2.05 -22.22
C ALA A 154 45.41 1.83 -22.29
N ALA A 155 46.07 2.46 -23.27
CA ALA A 155 47.53 2.46 -23.39
C ALA A 155 48.17 2.82 -22.03
N ALA A 156 49.15 2.02 -21.59
CA ALA A 156 49.80 2.12 -20.29
C ALA A 156 50.09 3.58 -19.92
N LEU A 157 49.33 4.12 -18.96
CA LEU A 157 49.57 5.46 -18.46
C LEU A 157 50.97 5.50 -17.82
N PRO A 158 51.73 6.60 -18.00
CA PRO A 158 53.04 6.74 -17.39
C PRO A 158 52.91 6.63 -15.87
N SER A 159 53.80 5.85 -15.25
CA SER A 159 53.84 5.63 -13.81
C SER A 159 53.88 6.98 -13.08
N VAL A 160 52.78 7.31 -12.40
CA VAL A 160 52.70 8.52 -11.58
C VAL A 160 53.64 8.33 -10.39
N PRO A 161 54.51 9.31 -10.09
CA PRO A 161 55.46 9.20 -8.99
C PRO A 161 54.73 8.97 -7.67
N LYS A 162 55.16 7.93 -6.95
CA LYS A 162 54.55 7.46 -5.68
C LYS A 162 54.40 8.56 -4.64
N SER A 163 55.24 9.59 -4.69
CA SER A 163 55.17 10.76 -3.81
C SER A 163 53.87 11.58 -3.92
N VAL A 164 53.22 11.60 -5.10
CA VAL A 164 51.95 12.35 -5.30
C VAL A 164 50.74 11.51 -4.87
N VAL A 165 50.81 10.18 -5.03
CA VAL A 165 49.76 9.27 -4.55
C VAL A 165 49.83 9.15 -3.03
N ASP A 166 51.03 9.05 -2.48
CA ASP A 166 51.25 9.01 -1.03
C ASP A 166 50.90 10.35 -0.37
N SER A 167 51.07 11.51 -1.05
CA SER A 167 50.60 12.80 -0.52
C SER A 167 49.07 12.93 -0.55
N LEU A 168 48.39 12.42 -1.59
CA LEU A 168 46.92 12.42 -1.66
C LEU A 168 46.27 11.41 -0.69
N VAL A 169 46.92 10.27 -0.45
CA VAL A 169 46.50 9.28 0.56
C VAL A 169 46.83 9.77 1.97
N ALA A 170 47.96 10.45 2.17
CA ALA A 170 48.29 11.11 3.44
C ALA A 170 47.36 12.28 3.74
N GLU A 171 46.98 13.11 2.76
CA GLU A 171 45.99 14.19 2.95
C GLU A 171 44.58 13.65 3.27
N GLN A 172 44.17 12.53 2.69
CA GLN A 172 42.94 11.82 3.07
C GLN A 172 43.01 11.19 4.46
N SER A 173 44.21 10.84 4.95
CA SER A 173 44.42 10.33 6.30
C SER A 173 44.43 11.42 7.38
N ILE A 174 44.74 12.68 7.00
CA ILE A 174 44.76 13.85 7.89
C ILE A 174 43.41 14.58 7.88
N ALA A 175 42.63 14.49 6.79
CA ALA A 175 41.25 14.94 6.76
C ALA A 175 40.38 13.99 7.60
N ARG A 176 39.86 14.51 8.73
CA ARG A 176 38.91 13.79 9.60
C ARG A 176 37.87 13.06 8.74
N PRO A 177 37.60 11.76 9.01
CA PRO A 177 36.69 10.99 8.17
C PRO A 177 35.33 11.69 8.15
N ASP A 178 34.92 12.15 6.96
CA ASP A 178 33.65 12.82 6.76
C ASP A 178 32.51 11.87 7.20
N LEU A 179 31.78 12.28 8.24
CA LEU A 179 30.67 11.52 8.82
C LEU A 179 29.67 11.08 7.75
N ARG A 180 29.45 11.93 6.75
CA ARG A 180 28.50 11.67 5.66
C ARG A 180 28.98 10.54 4.77
N SER A 181 30.27 10.50 4.43
CA SER A 181 30.87 9.41 3.65
C SER A 181 30.76 8.06 4.38
N ARG A 182 30.97 8.05 5.71
CA ARG A 182 30.93 6.83 6.52
C ARG A 182 29.50 6.33 6.79
N ALA A 183 28.57 7.26 7.00
CA ALA A 183 27.14 6.93 7.05
C ALA A 183 26.67 6.34 5.71
N ALA A 184 27.07 6.93 4.57
CA ALA A 184 26.74 6.39 3.25
C ALA A 184 27.33 4.99 3.00
N GLN A 185 28.56 4.72 3.49
CA GLN A 185 29.16 3.38 3.42
C GLN A 185 28.40 2.36 4.28
N LEU A 186 27.98 2.73 5.50
CA LEU A 186 27.14 1.90 6.35
C LEU A 186 25.79 1.62 5.70
N ASP A 187 25.14 2.63 5.15
CA ASP A 187 23.87 2.49 4.46
C ASP A 187 24.00 1.56 3.25
N LYS A 188 25.07 1.72 2.46
CA LYS A 188 25.39 0.83 1.33
C LYS A 188 25.60 -0.62 1.79
N ALA A 189 26.33 -0.83 2.88
CA ALA A 189 26.57 -2.16 3.44
C ALA A 189 25.27 -2.81 3.97
N VAL A 190 24.43 -2.04 4.67
CA VAL A 190 23.14 -2.51 5.19
C VAL A 190 22.17 -2.82 4.04
N LEU A 191 22.11 -1.98 3.01
CA LEU A 191 21.28 -2.22 1.83
C LEU A 191 21.72 -3.47 1.08
N ARG A 192 23.02 -3.67 0.86
CA ARG A 192 23.56 -4.91 0.26
C ARG A 192 23.18 -6.14 1.09
N ALA A 193 23.39 -6.08 2.40
CA ALA A 193 23.03 -7.19 3.31
C ALA A 193 21.53 -7.51 3.25
N ARG A 194 20.66 -6.48 3.22
CA ARG A 194 19.21 -6.67 3.05
C ARG A 194 18.83 -7.28 1.71
N LEU A 195 19.50 -6.90 0.63
CA LEU A 195 19.26 -7.49 -0.69
C LEU A 195 19.67 -8.96 -0.73
N TYR A 196 20.85 -9.31 -0.19
CA TYR A 196 21.29 -10.70 -0.09
C TYR A 196 20.33 -11.53 0.78
N SER A 197 19.89 -11.00 1.92
CA SER A 197 18.91 -11.66 2.79
C SER A 197 17.58 -11.90 2.07
N LYS A 198 17.04 -10.92 1.34
CA LYS A 198 15.82 -11.11 0.53
C LYS A 198 16.01 -12.13 -0.59
N GLN A 199 17.20 -12.19 -1.20
CA GLN A 199 17.50 -13.17 -2.24
C GLN A 199 17.56 -14.59 -1.66
N GLU A 200 18.17 -14.76 -0.49
CA GLU A 200 18.20 -16.04 0.24
C GLU A 200 16.80 -16.45 0.70
N GLU A 201 15.99 -15.53 1.23
CA GLU A 201 14.60 -15.79 1.60
C GLU A 201 13.77 -16.26 0.40
N LYS A 202 13.92 -15.64 -0.77
CA LYS A 202 13.28 -16.08 -2.00
C LYS A 202 13.73 -17.48 -2.41
N ARG A 203 15.03 -17.75 -2.40
CA ARG A 203 15.56 -19.10 -2.70
C ARG A 203 15.04 -20.14 -1.71
N LEU A 204 14.93 -19.81 -0.43
CA LEU A 204 14.34 -20.69 0.58
C LEU A 204 12.84 -20.90 0.34
N ALA A 205 12.10 -19.85 -0.04
CA ALA A 205 10.69 -19.97 -0.39
C ALA A 205 10.48 -20.82 -1.65
N ASP A 206 11.31 -20.65 -2.68
CA ASP A 206 11.28 -21.45 -3.91
C ASP A 206 11.58 -22.93 -3.62
N LEU A 207 12.57 -23.21 -2.77
CA LEU A 207 12.87 -24.57 -2.33
C LEU A 207 11.73 -25.17 -1.50
N LYS A 208 11.14 -24.39 -0.59
CA LYS A 208 9.97 -24.84 0.18
C LYS A 208 8.78 -25.15 -0.72
N ALA A 209 8.47 -24.29 -1.69
CA ALA A 209 7.39 -24.51 -2.65
C ALA A 209 7.64 -25.77 -3.50
N ARG A 210 8.88 -26.01 -3.94
CA ARG A 210 9.28 -27.24 -4.65
C ARG A 210 9.14 -28.49 -3.77
N CYS A 211 9.45 -28.39 -2.47
CA CYS A 211 9.30 -29.50 -1.53
C CYS A 211 7.83 -29.75 -1.16
N GLU A 212 7.03 -28.71 -0.94
CA GLU A 212 5.59 -28.80 -0.63
C GLU A 212 4.80 -29.39 -1.81
N GLY A 213 5.12 -28.99 -3.05
CA GLY A 213 4.52 -29.58 -4.24
C GLY A 213 4.91 -31.05 -4.51
N ARG A 214 6.03 -31.50 -3.95
CA ARG A 214 6.50 -32.90 -4.05
C ARG A 214 6.02 -33.76 -2.87
N SER A 215 5.75 -33.16 -1.71
CA SER A 215 5.27 -33.84 -0.50
C SER A 215 3.90 -34.52 -0.66
N THR A 216 3.08 -34.06 -1.59
CA THR A 216 1.77 -34.66 -1.92
C THR A 216 1.85 -35.72 -3.02
N ALA A 217 2.99 -35.84 -3.71
CA ALA A 217 3.20 -36.77 -4.81
C ALA A 217 3.86 -38.10 -4.38
N PHE A 218 4.31 -38.22 -3.12
CA PHE A 218 4.80 -39.49 -2.59
C PHE A 218 3.62 -40.38 -2.22
N GLY A 219 3.53 -41.57 -2.83
CA GLY A 219 2.53 -42.56 -2.44
C GLY A 219 2.64 -42.88 -0.94
N ASN A 220 1.50 -43.12 -0.28
CA ASN A 220 1.44 -43.39 1.16
C ASN A 220 2.41 -44.51 1.61
N SER A 221 2.73 -45.46 0.72
CA SER A 221 3.74 -46.51 0.94
C SER A 221 5.15 -45.94 1.11
N ALA A 222 5.61 -45.07 0.22
CA ALA A 222 6.93 -44.44 0.31
C ALA A 222 7.05 -43.53 1.55
N ARG A 223 5.95 -42.89 1.96
CA ARG A 223 5.89 -42.12 3.20
C ARG A 223 5.99 -43.01 4.45
N LEU A 224 5.32 -44.15 4.46
CA LEU A 224 5.44 -45.13 5.55
C LEU A 224 6.84 -45.75 5.61
N GLU A 225 7.44 -46.04 4.46
CA GLU A 225 8.81 -46.52 4.38
C GLU A 225 9.81 -45.47 4.87
N ALA A 226 9.67 -44.21 4.46
CA ALA A 226 10.49 -43.11 4.98
C ALA A 226 10.27 -42.87 6.49
N LEU A 227 9.04 -43.01 6.99
CA LEU A 227 8.74 -42.92 8.42
C LEU A 227 9.32 -44.11 9.20
N ASN A 228 9.30 -45.31 8.63
CA ASN A 228 9.94 -46.48 9.23
C ASN A 228 11.47 -46.37 9.18
N ALA A 229 12.03 -45.81 8.10
CA ALA A 229 13.46 -45.54 7.98
C ALA A 229 13.91 -44.47 8.99
N THR A 230 13.20 -43.35 9.09
CA THR A 230 13.48 -42.31 10.12
C THR A 230 13.26 -42.83 11.53
N ARG A 231 12.26 -43.69 11.76
CA ARG A 231 12.09 -44.39 13.04
C ARG A 231 13.28 -45.32 13.32
N GLY A 232 13.73 -46.09 12.33
CA GLY A 232 14.89 -46.97 12.44
C GLY A 232 16.19 -46.19 12.70
N GLU A 233 16.38 -45.06 12.03
CA GLU A 233 17.51 -44.16 12.27
C GLU A 233 17.45 -43.50 13.63
N LEU A 234 16.29 -43.07 14.11
CA LEU A 234 16.13 -42.53 15.46
C LEU A 234 16.36 -43.58 16.53
N ILE A 235 15.87 -44.80 16.32
CA ILE A 235 16.13 -45.93 17.22
C ILE A 235 17.64 -46.21 17.22
N SER A 236 18.27 -46.33 16.05
CA SER A 236 19.72 -46.54 15.95
C SER A 236 20.53 -45.40 16.55
N TRP A 237 20.10 -44.14 16.40
CA TRP A 237 20.75 -42.99 17.01
C TRP A 237 20.59 -43.01 18.53
N ILE A 238 19.39 -43.30 19.04
CA ILE A 238 19.14 -43.45 20.48
C ILE A 238 19.94 -44.63 21.04
N GLU A 239 19.99 -45.77 20.35
CA GLU A 239 20.78 -46.94 20.72
C GLU A 239 22.28 -46.65 20.67
N ALA A 240 22.76 -45.89 19.69
CA ALA A 240 24.14 -45.44 19.61
C ALA A 240 24.48 -44.44 20.73
N GLU A 241 23.58 -43.51 21.05
CA GLU A 241 23.76 -42.54 22.13
C GLU A 241 23.71 -43.20 23.51
N LEU A 242 22.79 -44.16 23.69
CA LEU A 242 22.73 -45.03 24.88
C LEU A 242 23.94 -45.97 24.96
N GLY A 243 24.43 -46.46 23.83
CA GLY A 243 25.65 -47.25 23.70
C GLY A 243 26.86 -46.45 24.14
N LYS A 244 27.04 -45.23 23.62
CA LYS A 244 28.08 -44.27 24.03
C LYS A 244 28.00 -43.93 25.52
N ALA A 245 26.79 -43.87 26.09
CA ALA A 245 26.60 -43.68 27.53
C ALA A 245 26.88 -44.95 28.37
N SER A 246 26.78 -46.15 27.78
CA SER A 246 26.99 -47.43 28.46
C SER A 246 28.41 -47.99 28.30
N THR A 247 29.17 -47.61 27.28
CA THR A 247 30.53 -48.10 26.99
C THR A 247 31.63 -47.14 27.45
N GLN A 248 31.37 -46.35 28.50
CA GLN A 248 32.44 -45.64 29.21
C GLN A 248 33.24 -46.58 30.14
N GLU A 249 32.87 -47.87 30.25
CA GLU A 249 33.72 -48.87 30.89
C GLU A 249 33.91 -50.11 30.01
N VAL A 250 35.17 -50.34 29.63
CA VAL A 250 35.77 -51.58 29.11
C VAL A 250 35.66 -51.85 27.60
N GLY A 251 36.84 -51.73 26.94
CA GLY A 251 37.34 -52.78 26.06
C GLY A 251 37.13 -52.59 24.56
N GLU A 252 38.24 -52.34 23.87
CA GLU A 252 38.40 -52.42 22.41
C GLU A 252 37.73 -53.68 21.83
N SER A 253 36.83 -53.50 20.86
CA SER A 253 36.72 -54.47 19.77
C SER A 253 36.01 -53.86 18.56
N GLU A 254 36.70 -53.99 17.44
CA GLU A 254 36.32 -53.78 16.06
C GLU A 254 34.82 -53.96 15.77
N ARG A 255 34.12 -52.85 15.51
CA ARG A 255 32.92 -52.82 14.67
C ARG A 255 32.69 -51.41 14.10
N ASP A 256 32.39 -51.42 12.80
CA ASP A 256 31.81 -50.34 11.99
C ASP A 256 32.69 -49.22 11.44
N GLU A 257 33.41 -49.55 10.36
CA GLU A 257 33.78 -48.56 9.32
C GLU A 257 32.55 -47.90 8.67
N SER A 258 31.34 -48.49 8.81
CA SER A 258 30.08 -47.94 8.27
C SER A 258 29.42 -46.85 9.14
N ALA A 259 29.89 -46.67 10.38
CA ALA A 259 29.45 -45.62 11.29
C ALA A 259 30.28 -44.34 11.15
N ARG A 260 31.58 -44.46 10.81
CA ARG A 260 32.49 -43.31 10.64
C ARG A 260 32.12 -42.44 9.43
N GLU A 261 31.72 -43.02 8.30
CA GLU A 261 31.33 -42.25 7.10
C GLU A 261 30.04 -41.44 7.26
N ARG A 262 29.20 -41.75 8.26
CA ARG A 262 27.95 -41.02 8.55
C ARG A 262 28.15 -39.92 9.60
N ASP A 263 29.03 -40.12 10.58
CA ASP A 263 29.43 -39.06 11.53
C ASP A 263 30.28 -37.98 10.83
N ASP A 264 31.14 -38.33 9.86
CA ASP A 264 31.92 -37.32 9.10
C ASP A 264 31.02 -36.31 8.37
N LYS A 265 29.89 -36.75 7.79
CA LYS A 265 28.98 -35.88 7.03
C LYS A 265 28.16 -34.93 7.91
N THR A 266 27.79 -35.36 9.12
CA THR A 266 27.06 -34.51 10.07
C THR A 266 28.02 -33.53 10.74
N GLU A 267 29.24 -33.95 11.05
CA GLU A 267 30.31 -33.09 11.54
C GLU A 267 30.72 -32.02 10.52
N ASP A 268 30.81 -32.36 9.24
CA ASP A 268 31.10 -31.41 8.15
C ASP A 268 30.02 -30.33 8.00
N VAL A 269 28.75 -30.72 8.08
CA VAL A 269 27.62 -29.77 8.01
C VAL A 269 27.61 -28.87 9.24
N GLN A 270 27.87 -29.42 10.42
CA GLN A 270 27.94 -28.66 11.66
C GLN A 270 29.15 -27.71 11.68
N ALA A 271 30.30 -28.14 11.18
CA ALA A 271 31.49 -27.31 10.99
C ALA A 271 31.24 -26.19 9.98
N PHE A 272 30.50 -26.46 8.90
CA PHE A 272 30.10 -25.44 7.94
C PHE A 272 29.15 -24.41 8.54
N ILE A 273 28.16 -24.83 9.32
CA ILE A 273 27.19 -23.94 9.99
C ILE A 273 27.91 -23.06 11.02
N THR A 274 28.76 -23.65 11.86
CA THR A 274 29.52 -22.90 12.87
C THR A 274 30.48 -21.90 12.23
N LYS A 275 31.16 -22.26 11.13
CA LYS A 275 31.95 -21.33 10.31
C LYS A 275 31.12 -20.20 9.72
N ARG A 276 29.89 -20.48 9.28
CA ARG A 276 28.98 -19.42 8.81
C ARG A 276 28.54 -18.50 9.94
N LEU A 277 28.16 -19.04 11.08
CA LEU A 277 27.78 -18.26 12.25
C LEU A 277 28.93 -17.38 12.76
N SER A 278 30.17 -17.90 12.78
CA SER A 278 31.33 -17.10 13.16
C SER A 278 31.55 -15.94 12.17
N THR A 279 31.45 -16.16 10.86
CA THR A 279 31.55 -15.06 9.87
C THR A 279 30.43 -14.02 10.01
N ILE A 280 29.21 -14.42 10.39
CA ILE A 280 28.10 -13.49 10.66
C ILE A 280 28.39 -12.68 11.92
N SER A 281 28.88 -13.33 12.98
CA SER A 281 29.23 -12.66 14.23
C SER A 281 30.33 -11.62 14.03
N GLN A 282 31.34 -11.94 13.21
CA GLN A 282 32.42 -11.02 12.85
C GLN A 282 31.89 -9.80 12.08
N LYS A 283 31.07 -10.02 11.04
CA LYS A 283 30.45 -8.92 10.29
C LYS A 283 29.57 -8.02 11.16
N TYR A 284 28.88 -8.60 12.14
CA TYR A 284 28.08 -7.83 13.09
C TYR A 284 28.95 -7.03 14.06
N ALA A 285 30.05 -7.61 14.55
CA ALA A 285 31.01 -6.92 15.38
C ALA A 285 31.64 -5.73 14.64
N ASP A 286 32.03 -5.91 13.38
CA ASP A 286 32.55 -4.86 12.51
C ASP A 286 31.51 -3.74 12.30
N TYR A 287 30.25 -4.10 12.02
CA TYR A 287 29.15 -3.14 11.90
C TYR A 287 28.96 -2.32 13.18
N VAL A 288 28.99 -2.96 14.35
CA VAL A 288 28.86 -2.29 15.64
C VAL A 288 30.05 -1.37 15.91
N ALA A 289 31.28 -1.81 15.58
CA ALA A 289 32.49 -0.99 15.73
C ALA A 289 32.42 0.28 14.86
N VAL A 290 32.09 0.14 13.58
CA VAL A 290 31.95 1.29 12.67
C VAL A 290 30.83 2.23 13.10
N ARG A 291 29.72 1.69 13.63
CA ARG A 291 28.63 2.50 14.19
C ARG A 291 29.03 3.24 15.45
N ARG A 292 29.78 2.62 16.35
CA ARG A 292 30.32 3.28 17.56
C ARG A 292 31.26 4.42 17.17
N GLU A 293 32.10 4.22 16.16
CA GLU A 293 33.00 5.26 15.66
C GLU A 293 32.23 6.41 15.00
N ALA A 294 31.21 6.12 14.20
CA ALA A 294 30.33 7.15 13.65
C ALA A 294 29.61 7.95 14.76
N LEU A 295 29.15 7.29 15.81
CA LEU A 295 28.53 7.96 16.97
C LEU A 295 29.54 8.80 17.76
N ALA A 296 30.79 8.34 17.93
CA ALA A 296 31.86 9.09 18.57
C ALA A 296 32.23 10.36 17.78
N LEU A 297 32.21 10.29 16.45
CA LEU A 297 32.42 11.46 15.59
C LEU A 297 31.27 12.47 15.72
N VAL A 298 30.02 12.00 15.82
CA VAL A 298 28.85 12.86 16.07
C VAL A 298 28.93 13.54 17.44
N SER A 299 29.30 12.82 18.50
CA SER A 299 29.43 13.41 19.83
C SER A 299 30.55 14.46 19.90
N ASN A 300 31.66 14.23 19.20
CA ASN A 300 32.77 15.19 19.12
C ASN A 300 32.42 16.42 18.29
N HIS A 301 31.51 16.30 17.31
CA HIS A 301 31.02 17.45 16.54
C HIS A 301 29.93 18.26 17.27
N GLN A 302 29.29 17.66 18.28
CA GLN A 302 28.23 18.28 19.09
C GLN A 302 28.72 18.91 20.41
N GLN A 303 30.01 18.86 20.74
CA GLN A 303 30.53 19.66 21.84
C GLN A 303 30.77 21.11 21.37
N PRO A 304 29.93 22.10 21.75
CA PRO A 304 30.29 23.49 21.58
C PRO A 304 31.52 23.76 22.45
N SER A 305 32.63 24.16 21.83
CA SER A 305 33.76 24.73 22.56
C SER A 305 33.30 26.05 23.18
N LEU A 306 32.77 25.98 24.41
CA LEU A 306 32.57 27.14 25.26
C LEU A 306 33.95 27.62 25.71
N SER A 307 34.61 28.43 24.88
CA SER A 307 35.71 29.26 25.35
C SER A 307 35.15 30.33 26.29
N PRO A 308 35.71 30.53 27.49
CA PRO A 308 35.22 31.55 28.41
C PRO A 308 35.42 32.97 27.83
N PRO A 309 34.47 33.90 28.03
CA PRO A 309 34.58 35.26 27.52
C PRO A 309 35.72 35.99 28.22
N ARG A 310 36.70 36.43 27.43
CA ARG A 310 37.79 37.29 27.88
C ARG A 310 37.20 38.66 28.23
N GLN A 311 37.35 39.07 29.50
CA GLN A 311 36.91 40.38 30.00
C GLN A 311 37.53 41.52 29.16
N PRO A 312 36.79 42.61 28.89
CA PRO A 312 37.33 43.78 28.22
C PRO A 312 38.16 44.60 29.21
N ALA A 313 39.48 44.59 29.04
CA ALA A 313 40.34 45.61 29.60
C ALA A 313 40.19 46.89 28.76
N SER A 314 39.68 47.93 29.39
CA SER A 314 39.79 49.32 28.94
C SER A 314 41.26 49.66 28.66
N LEU A 315 41.53 50.35 27.55
CA LEU A 315 42.36 51.55 27.51
C LEU A 315 42.11 52.27 26.18
N ALA A 316 41.88 53.56 26.29
CA ALA A 316 41.71 54.51 25.20
C ALA A 316 43.05 54.80 24.49
N GLU A 317 42.93 55.50 23.35
CA GLU A 317 43.98 56.10 22.50
C GLU A 317 44.35 55.29 21.25
N CYS A 318 43.57 55.51 20.18
CA CYS A 318 44.09 56.14 18.96
C CYS A 318 42.90 56.58 18.11
N ALA A 319 42.62 57.89 18.16
CA ALA A 319 41.87 58.56 17.11
C ALA A 319 42.77 58.64 15.87
N ASN A 320 42.21 58.20 14.74
CA ASN A 320 42.49 58.54 13.34
C ASN A 320 42.41 57.28 12.49
N ASP A 321 41.19 56.99 12.02
CA ASP A 321 40.88 56.58 10.65
C ASP A 321 39.36 56.40 10.56
N ALA A 322 38.68 57.54 10.49
CA ALA A 322 37.34 57.61 9.96
C ALA A 322 37.46 57.52 8.43
N ASP A 323 37.19 56.33 7.88
CA ASP A 323 36.49 56.10 6.60
C ASP A 323 36.76 54.69 6.07
N SER A 324 36.03 53.70 6.61
CA SER A 324 35.60 52.54 5.82
C SER A 324 34.37 51.94 6.48
N ARG A 325 33.22 52.56 6.20
CA ARG A 325 31.91 52.01 6.52
C ARG A 325 31.53 51.04 5.38
N PRO A 326 31.49 49.70 5.57
CA PRO A 326 30.93 48.82 4.54
C PRO A 326 29.40 48.83 4.63
N ALA A 327 28.75 49.99 4.53
CA ALA A 327 27.28 50.08 4.61
C ALA A 327 26.55 49.48 3.39
N ALA A 328 27.28 49.09 2.34
CA ALA A 328 26.67 48.68 1.08
C ALA A 328 26.30 47.18 0.99
N VAL A 329 26.92 46.31 1.79
CA VAL A 329 26.69 44.84 1.72
C VAL A 329 25.55 44.41 2.65
N ASP A 330 25.37 45.11 3.77
CA ASP A 330 24.30 44.81 4.73
C ASP A 330 22.91 44.96 4.09
N HIS A 331 22.69 46.00 3.28
CA HIS A 331 21.41 46.26 2.64
C HIS A 331 21.03 45.24 1.56
N LEU A 332 22.02 44.55 0.96
CA LEU A 332 21.79 43.51 -0.04
C LEU A 332 21.44 42.16 0.61
N LEU A 333 21.96 41.88 1.81
CA LEU A 333 21.72 40.62 2.52
C LEU A 333 20.50 40.66 3.46
N MET A 334 20.11 41.85 3.94
CA MET A 334 18.93 42.02 4.81
C MET A 334 17.64 41.36 4.29
N PRO A 335 17.20 41.50 3.02
CA PRO A 335 15.99 40.83 2.55
C PRO A 335 16.12 39.29 2.53
N TYR A 336 17.32 38.75 2.30
CA TYR A 336 17.56 37.30 2.37
C TYR A 336 17.56 36.79 3.81
N LEU A 337 18.05 37.58 4.77
CA LEU A 337 17.98 37.25 6.19
C LEU A 337 16.54 37.34 6.72
N GLU A 338 15.76 38.33 6.29
CA GLU A 338 14.34 38.44 6.65
C GLU A 338 13.51 37.29 6.09
N THR A 339 13.77 36.88 4.84
CA THR A 339 13.11 35.70 4.25
C THR A 339 13.55 34.40 4.93
N LEU A 340 14.84 34.25 5.29
CA LEU A 340 15.30 33.08 6.05
C LEU A 340 14.68 33.03 7.45
N LEU A 341 14.57 34.18 8.13
CA LEU A 341 13.91 34.29 9.43
C LEU A 341 12.41 34.00 9.34
N SER A 342 11.72 34.44 8.28
CA SER A 342 10.30 34.14 8.07
C SER A 342 10.08 32.64 7.80
N ILE A 343 10.94 32.01 6.98
CA ILE A 343 10.93 30.56 6.75
C ILE A 343 11.21 29.80 8.04
N SER A 344 12.19 30.24 8.85
CA SER A 344 12.49 29.64 10.15
C SER A 344 11.30 29.70 11.11
N ARG A 345 10.60 30.85 11.18
CA ARG A 345 9.38 31.01 11.97
C ARG A 345 8.26 30.09 11.45
N HIS A 346 8.09 29.98 10.13
CA HIS A 346 7.11 29.10 9.52
C HIS A 346 7.41 27.62 9.82
N GLN A 347 8.68 27.20 9.73
CA GLN A 347 9.10 25.84 10.08
C GLN A 347 8.82 25.53 11.55
N LYS A 348 9.09 26.46 12.47
CA LYS A 348 8.76 26.30 13.89
C LYS A 348 7.26 26.16 14.12
N ALA A 349 6.44 26.99 13.44
CA ALA A 349 4.98 26.89 13.51
C ALA A 349 4.48 25.54 12.98
N LEU A 350 5.03 25.06 11.85
CA LEU A 350 4.68 23.77 11.27
C LEU A 350 5.08 22.60 12.18
N MET A 351 6.27 22.67 12.80
CA MET A 351 6.71 21.68 13.79
C MET A 351 5.79 21.66 15.02
N ALA A 352 5.35 22.81 15.53
CA ALA A 352 4.39 22.89 16.63
C ALA A 352 3.00 22.32 16.23
N HIS A 353 2.53 22.60 15.01
CA HIS A 353 1.30 22.00 14.49
C HIS A 353 1.43 20.48 14.33
N LYS A 354 2.57 19.99 13.84
CA LYS A 354 2.85 18.56 13.72
C LYS A 354 2.87 17.88 15.09
N SER A 355 3.51 18.48 16.09
CA SER A 355 3.52 17.90 17.44
C SER A 355 2.13 17.90 18.06
N HIS A 356 1.38 19.00 17.93
CA HIS A 356 0.01 19.10 18.43
C HIS A 356 -0.93 18.05 17.78
N THR A 357 -0.90 17.93 16.45
CA THR A 357 -1.72 16.94 15.72
C THR A 357 -1.31 15.51 16.05
N SER A 358 -0.01 15.23 16.18
CA SER A 358 0.47 13.90 16.61
C SER A 358 0.02 13.57 18.03
N GLU A 359 0.05 14.55 18.94
CA GLU A 359 -0.43 14.36 20.31
C GLU A 359 -1.94 14.10 20.33
N MET A 360 -2.73 14.89 19.59
CA MET A 360 -4.17 14.69 19.45
C MET A 360 -4.50 13.32 18.84
N LEU A 361 -3.78 12.89 17.80
CA LEU A 361 -3.98 11.58 17.20
C LEU A 361 -3.62 10.45 18.18
N SER A 362 -2.55 10.62 18.96
CA SER A 362 -2.16 9.64 19.98
C SER A 362 -3.19 9.55 21.11
N LYS A 363 -3.74 10.69 21.55
CA LYS A 363 -4.83 10.76 22.53
C LYS A 363 -6.08 10.08 21.99
N GLN A 364 -6.46 10.38 20.75
CA GLN A 364 -7.64 9.77 20.12
C GLN A 364 -7.48 8.26 19.92
N SER A 365 -6.29 7.80 19.52
CA SER A 365 -5.98 6.37 19.38
C SER A 365 -6.08 5.63 20.72
N LYS A 366 -5.55 6.24 21.80
CA LYS A 366 -5.67 5.70 23.16
C LYS A 366 -7.12 5.66 23.64
N ASN A 367 -7.87 6.75 23.44
CA ASN A 367 -9.29 6.83 23.79
C ASN A 367 -10.11 5.77 23.03
N ALA A 368 -9.88 5.62 21.72
CA ALA A 368 -10.52 4.59 20.91
C ALA A 368 -10.16 3.17 21.41
N GLY A 369 -8.90 2.95 21.79
CA GLY A 369 -8.48 1.70 22.43
C GLY A 369 -9.23 1.43 23.73
N GLN A 370 -9.32 2.41 24.64
CA GLN A 370 -10.02 2.27 25.92
C GLN A 370 -11.52 2.01 25.73
N VAL A 371 -12.16 2.67 24.77
CA VAL A 371 -13.57 2.42 24.44
C VAL A 371 -13.74 0.98 23.93
N LEU A 372 -12.84 0.49 23.08
CA LEU A 372 -12.89 -0.90 22.62
C LEU A 372 -12.66 -1.92 23.74
N ASP A 373 -11.80 -1.60 24.71
CA ASP A 373 -11.60 -2.47 25.88
C ASP A 373 -12.87 -2.53 26.75
N ARG A 374 -13.51 -1.37 27.01
CA ARG A 374 -14.79 -1.32 27.73
C ARG A 374 -15.90 -2.07 27.01
N LEU A 375 -16.02 -1.86 25.70
CA LEU A 375 -16.97 -2.61 24.87
C LEU A 375 -16.68 -4.12 24.93
N ALA A 376 -15.40 -4.52 24.98
CA ALA A 376 -15.03 -5.92 25.08
C ALA A 376 -15.45 -6.54 26.42
N GLU A 377 -15.30 -5.79 27.52
CA GLU A 377 -15.78 -6.18 28.85
C GLU A 377 -17.32 -6.29 28.91
N GLU A 378 -18.04 -5.41 28.20
CA GLU A 378 -19.51 -5.43 28.12
C GLU A 378 -20.04 -6.48 27.13
N SER A 379 -19.20 -7.01 26.24
CA SER A 379 -19.64 -7.93 25.20
C SER A 379 -20.01 -9.30 25.79
N GLN A 380 -21.19 -9.79 25.45
CA GLN A 380 -21.60 -11.17 25.75
C GLN A 380 -21.06 -12.18 24.72
N LEU A 381 -20.65 -11.69 23.55
CA LEU A 381 -20.18 -12.49 22.42
C LEU A 381 -18.75 -13.03 22.62
N LEU A 382 -17.85 -12.21 23.20
CA LEU A 382 -16.45 -12.64 23.41
C LEU A 382 -16.32 -13.77 24.45
N PRO A 383 -17.06 -13.75 25.58
CA PRO A 383 -17.05 -14.86 26.53
C PRO A 383 -17.68 -16.13 25.97
N SER A 384 -18.76 -16.03 25.18
CA SER A 384 -19.44 -17.19 24.61
C SER A 384 -18.62 -17.85 23.49
N TYR A 385 -17.82 -17.07 22.78
CA TYR A 385 -16.93 -17.54 21.71
C TYR A 385 -15.51 -17.03 21.93
N PRO A 386 -14.76 -17.61 22.87
CA PRO A 386 -13.39 -17.21 23.12
C PRO A 386 -12.57 -17.47 21.86
N ALA A 387 -11.98 -16.41 21.31
CA ALA A 387 -11.05 -16.55 20.21
C ALA A 387 -10.00 -17.60 20.61
N LYS A 388 -9.87 -18.67 19.81
CA LYS A 388 -8.75 -19.60 19.90
C LYS A 388 -7.50 -18.83 19.49
N MET A 389 -7.04 -17.94 20.35
CA MET A 389 -5.73 -17.32 20.27
C MET A 389 -4.79 -18.51 20.26
N SER A 390 -4.17 -18.75 19.11
CA SER A 390 -3.16 -19.77 18.90
C SER A 390 -2.20 -19.74 20.08
N ARG A 391 -2.43 -20.64 21.03
CA ARG A 391 -1.61 -20.83 22.24
C ARG A 391 -0.32 -21.56 21.87
N ARG A 392 0.16 -21.38 20.64
CA ARG A 392 1.45 -21.85 20.18
C ARG A 392 2.46 -20.81 20.63
N ARG A 393 2.98 -21.00 21.86
CA ARG A 393 3.97 -20.21 22.61
C ARG A 393 3.40 -19.21 23.62
N ARG A 394 2.86 -19.73 24.71
CA ARG A 394 3.21 -19.27 26.08
C ARG A 394 2.63 -20.26 27.09
N SER A 395 3.42 -21.30 27.36
CA SER A 395 3.38 -22.02 28.62
C SER A 395 4.74 -21.77 29.27
N GLY A 396 4.73 -21.31 30.52
CA GLY A 396 5.93 -21.10 31.33
C GLY A 396 6.35 -19.63 31.50
N MET A 397 5.53 -18.82 32.17
CA MET A 397 5.95 -18.00 33.33
C MET A 397 4.71 -17.24 33.83
N ALA A 398 4.15 -17.68 34.95
CA ALA A 398 3.29 -16.83 35.76
C ALA A 398 4.19 -15.78 36.41
N GLY A 399 3.85 -14.51 36.23
CA GLY A 399 4.59 -13.40 36.81
C GLY A 399 4.69 -12.22 35.86
N GLU A 400 3.80 -11.25 36.07
CA GLU A 400 4.17 -9.84 35.98
C GLU A 400 4.51 -9.28 34.59
N THR A 401 3.49 -8.86 33.83
CA THR A 401 3.51 -7.57 33.12
C THR A 401 2.10 -7.19 32.67
N ILE A 402 1.42 -6.36 33.46
CA ILE A 402 0.27 -5.53 33.05
C ILE A 402 0.73 -4.38 32.12
N ARG A 403 1.97 -4.41 31.64
CA ARG A 403 2.61 -3.33 30.88
C ARG A 403 2.90 -3.77 29.44
N SER A 404 1.88 -3.78 28.58
CA SER A 404 2.03 -3.59 27.12
C SER A 404 0.71 -3.66 26.31
N SER A 405 -0.47 -3.42 26.90
CA SER A 405 -1.71 -3.24 26.11
C SER A 405 -1.69 -1.94 25.28
N ASP A 406 -0.87 -0.96 25.67
CA ASP A 406 -0.77 0.37 25.05
C ASP A 406 -0.24 0.39 23.60
N HIS A 407 0.24 -0.74 23.07
CA HIS A 407 0.81 -0.82 21.71
C HIS A 407 0.14 -1.82 20.78
N GLN A 408 -0.92 -2.50 21.24
CA GLN A 408 -1.79 -3.21 20.30
C GLN A 408 -2.70 -2.18 19.63
N GLY A 409 -2.36 -1.88 18.37
CA GLY A 409 -3.17 -0.99 17.53
C GLY A 409 -4.63 -1.44 17.48
N ILE A 410 -5.53 -0.50 17.20
CA ILE A 410 -7.00 -0.69 17.16
C ILE A 410 -7.40 -1.99 16.43
N SER A 411 -6.73 -2.31 15.31
CA SER A 411 -6.96 -3.54 14.55
C SER A 411 -6.77 -4.82 15.38
N ALA A 412 -5.76 -4.88 16.25
CA ALA A 412 -5.51 -6.05 17.10
C ALA A 412 -6.61 -6.23 18.15
N ARG A 413 -7.20 -5.13 18.65
CA ARG A 413 -8.30 -5.15 19.64
C ARG A 413 -9.64 -5.56 19.04
N VAL A 414 -9.86 -5.30 17.75
CA VAL A 414 -11.09 -5.68 17.03
C VAL A 414 -11.08 -7.14 16.56
N ARG A 415 -9.91 -7.74 16.30
CA ARG A 415 -9.81 -9.13 15.81
C ARG A 415 -10.58 -10.18 16.62
N PRO A 416 -10.57 -10.18 17.97
CA PRO A 416 -11.34 -11.12 18.77
C PRO A 416 -12.83 -11.09 18.46
N TRP A 417 -13.39 -9.89 18.23
CA TRP A 417 -14.81 -9.71 17.88
C TRP A 417 -15.15 -10.31 16.53
N ILE A 418 -14.27 -10.15 15.54
CA ILE A 418 -14.46 -10.74 14.21
C ILE A 418 -14.47 -12.27 14.34
N THR A 419 -13.50 -12.84 15.06
CA THR A 419 -13.44 -14.29 15.26
C THR A 419 -14.61 -14.83 16.08
N ALA A 420 -15.08 -14.07 17.07
CA ALA A 420 -16.24 -14.43 17.88
C ALA A 420 -17.55 -14.36 17.05
N ALA A 421 -17.69 -13.37 16.18
CA ALA A 421 -18.81 -13.26 15.26
C ALA A 421 -18.83 -14.40 14.23
N ASP A 422 -17.67 -14.74 13.65
CA ASP A 422 -17.54 -15.85 12.70
C ASP A 422 -17.86 -17.20 13.37
N SER A 423 -17.38 -17.41 14.59
CA SER A 423 -17.68 -18.64 15.33
C SER A 423 -19.12 -18.73 15.81
N ALA A 424 -19.73 -17.61 16.23
CA ALA A 424 -21.16 -17.54 16.52
C ALA A 424 -21.98 -17.90 15.27
N LYS A 425 -21.62 -17.33 14.12
CA LYS A 425 -22.26 -17.65 12.84
C LYS A 425 -22.17 -19.15 12.54
N ILE A 426 -20.98 -19.74 12.65
CA ILE A 426 -20.80 -21.18 12.41
C ILE A 426 -21.64 -22.01 13.39
N ALA A 427 -21.62 -21.69 14.68
CA ALA A 427 -22.39 -22.41 15.70
C ALA A 427 -23.91 -22.33 15.45
N THR A 428 -24.42 -21.18 14.99
CA THR A 428 -25.85 -21.07 14.61
C THR A 428 -26.17 -21.91 13.39
N LEU A 429 -25.28 -21.96 12.40
CA LEU A 429 -25.47 -22.80 11.20
C LEU A 429 -25.41 -24.28 11.54
N GLU A 430 -24.52 -24.69 12.43
CA GLU A 430 -24.40 -26.06 12.93
C GLU A 430 -25.66 -26.47 13.70
N SER A 431 -26.15 -25.62 14.61
CA SER A 431 -27.40 -25.90 15.33
C SER A 431 -28.62 -26.02 14.41
N VAL A 432 -28.70 -25.19 13.36
CA VAL A 432 -29.76 -25.30 12.34
C VAL A 432 -29.61 -26.59 11.54
N ALA A 433 -28.39 -26.96 11.14
CA ALA A 433 -28.11 -28.21 10.44
C ALA A 433 -28.51 -29.43 11.28
N GLU A 434 -28.10 -29.48 12.56
CA GLU A 434 -28.49 -30.54 13.50
C GLU A 434 -30.02 -30.64 13.66
N LYS A 435 -30.72 -29.49 13.72
CA LYS A 435 -32.19 -29.49 13.78
C LYS A 435 -32.82 -30.02 12.51
N ILE A 436 -32.28 -29.68 11.34
CA ILE A 436 -32.75 -30.21 10.04
C ILE A 436 -32.49 -31.71 9.97
N GLU A 437 -31.30 -32.18 10.34
CA GLU A 437 -30.95 -33.61 10.36
C GLU A 437 -31.85 -34.38 11.34
N SER A 438 -32.07 -33.85 12.54
CA SER A 438 -33.00 -34.46 13.51
C SER A 438 -34.44 -34.51 13.00
N GLY A 439 -34.88 -33.47 12.26
CA GLY A 439 -36.18 -33.43 11.61
C GLY A 439 -36.30 -34.43 10.47
N GLN A 440 -35.24 -34.61 9.69
CA GLN A 440 -35.17 -35.63 8.64
C GLN A 440 -35.22 -37.04 9.23
N LEU A 441 -34.44 -37.33 10.27
CA LEU A 441 -34.48 -38.62 10.96
C LEU A 441 -35.85 -38.90 11.58
N ALA A 442 -36.50 -37.88 12.15
CA ALA A 442 -37.87 -38.02 12.66
C ALA A 442 -38.88 -38.30 11.53
N LEU A 443 -38.73 -37.67 10.36
CA LEU A 443 -39.57 -37.91 9.19
C LEU A 443 -39.35 -39.31 8.62
N GLU A 444 -38.10 -39.76 8.49
CA GLU A 444 -37.76 -41.12 8.08
C GLU A 444 -38.35 -42.15 9.06
N GLY A 445 -38.25 -41.89 10.36
CA GLY A 445 -38.89 -42.71 11.39
C GLY A 445 -40.43 -42.74 11.28
N CYS A 446 -41.06 -41.59 11.00
CA CYS A 446 -42.50 -41.53 10.74
C CYS A 446 -42.88 -42.32 9.48
N MET A 447 -42.11 -42.19 8.39
CA MET A 447 -42.33 -42.94 7.15
C MET A 447 -42.21 -44.44 7.37
N MET A 448 -41.19 -44.89 8.12
CA MET A 448 -41.06 -46.31 8.47
C MET A 448 -42.25 -46.78 9.31
N SER A 449 -42.70 -45.99 10.29
CA SER A 449 -43.87 -46.34 11.09
C SER A 449 -45.16 -46.41 10.27
N LEU A 450 -45.31 -45.55 9.25
CA LEU A 450 -46.45 -45.61 8.31
C LEU A 450 -46.37 -46.86 7.44
N GLN A 451 -45.19 -47.19 6.89
CA GLN A 451 -45.00 -48.44 6.14
C GLN A 451 -45.30 -49.68 7.00
N ASP A 452 -44.91 -49.68 8.28
CA ASP A 452 -45.24 -50.77 9.19
C ASP A 452 -46.75 -50.83 9.50
N ILE A 453 -47.43 -49.69 9.57
CA ILE A 453 -48.90 -49.63 9.69
C ILE A 453 -49.58 -50.16 8.42
N ASP A 454 -49.12 -49.76 7.23
CA ASP A 454 -49.64 -50.21 5.93
C ASP A 454 -49.47 -51.74 5.77
N ARG A 455 -48.32 -52.27 6.22
CA ARG A 455 -48.08 -53.72 6.35
C ARG A 455 -49.07 -54.42 7.27
N LEU A 456 -49.35 -53.84 8.44
CA LEU A 456 -50.31 -54.40 9.41
C LEU A 456 -51.76 -54.32 8.91
N LEU A 457 -52.10 -53.30 8.11
CA LEU A 457 -53.39 -53.16 7.44
C LEU A 457 -53.55 -54.10 6.23
N GLY A 458 -52.49 -54.82 5.86
CA GLY A 458 -52.51 -55.80 4.78
C GLY A 458 -52.54 -55.18 3.38
N GLU A 459 -52.18 -53.90 3.24
CA GLU A 459 -52.18 -53.24 1.93
C GLU A 459 -51.01 -53.71 1.05
N ASP A 460 -49.90 -54.13 1.65
CA ASP A 460 -48.77 -54.77 0.97
C ASP A 460 -49.11 -56.15 0.36
N SER A 461 -50.28 -56.73 0.67
CA SER A 461 -50.71 -58.03 0.13
C SER A 461 -51.50 -57.94 -1.18
N LYS A 462 -51.74 -56.73 -1.72
CA LYS A 462 -52.47 -56.53 -2.97
C LYS A 462 -51.59 -56.40 -4.22
N GLU A 463 -50.27 -56.28 -4.09
CA GLU A 463 -49.36 -56.23 -5.24
C GLU A 463 -48.68 -57.58 -5.55
N ALA A 464 -48.99 -58.65 -4.80
CA ALA A 464 -48.39 -59.98 -5.01
C ALA A 464 -49.25 -60.95 -5.86
N THR A 465 -50.41 -60.51 -6.36
CA THR A 465 -51.25 -61.32 -7.24
C THR A 465 -51.81 -60.46 -8.36
N GLU A 466 -50.98 -60.13 -9.34
CA GLU A 466 -51.36 -60.08 -10.75
C GLU A 466 -50.07 -59.89 -11.57
N ASP A 467 -49.93 -60.77 -12.57
CA ASP A 467 -49.02 -60.66 -13.73
C ASP A 467 -47.62 -61.31 -13.66
N GLU A 468 -47.61 -62.64 -13.71
CA GLU A 468 -46.75 -63.35 -14.68
C GLU A 468 -47.63 -64.18 -15.64
N ASP A 469 -47.86 -63.67 -16.86
CA ASP A 469 -47.61 -64.42 -18.09
C ASP A 469 -47.68 -63.55 -19.38
N VAL A 470 -46.48 -63.15 -19.83
CA VAL A 470 -45.94 -63.18 -21.21
C VAL A 470 -46.80 -62.73 -22.42
N ALA A 471 -46.42 -61.59 -23.05
CA ALA A 471 -45.87 -61.55 -24.43
C ALA A 471 -45.45 -60.12 -24.88
N GLN A 472 -44.16 -59.98 -25.23
CA GLN A 472 -43.51 -58.84 -25.96
C GLN A 472 -44.02 -58.72 -27.43
N PRO A 473 -43.53 -57.80 -28.33
CA PRO A 473 -42.46 -56.79 -28.22
C PRO A 473 -42.74 -55.40 -28.88
N SER A 474 -41.94 -54.38 -28.52
CA SER A 474 -41.44 -53.40 -29.50
C SER A 474 -40.28 -52.58 -28.90
N THR A 475 -39.07 -52.89 -29.37
CA THR A 475 -37.97 -51.98 -29.75
C THR A 475 -38.12 -50.52 -29.27
N GLY A 476 -37.27 -49.96 -28.42
CA GLY A 476 -35.81 -49.97 -28.44
C GLY A 476 -35.34 -48.53 -28.64
N ASP A 477 -34.69 -47.92 -27.65
CA ASP A 477 -33.34 -47.38 -27.83
C ASP A 477 -32.81 -46.73 -26.56
N ALA A 478 -31.59 -47.14 -26.21
CA ALA A 478 -30.79 -46.57 -25.15
C ALA A 478 -30.11 -45.30 -25.63
N ARG A 479 -30.22 -44.18 -24.90
CA ARG A 479 -29.20 -43.14 -24.97
C ARG A 479 -29.06 -42.35 -23.67
N ARG A 480 -27.97 -42.63 -22.95
CA ARG A 480 -27.35 -41.69 -22.01
C ARG A 480 -26.87 -40.46 -22.76
N VAL A 481 -27.16 -39.25 -22.27
CA VAL A 481 -26.34 -38.06 -22.54
C VAL A 481 -26.16 -37.25 -21.26
N ARG A 482 -24.91 -37.20 -20.84
CA ARG A 482 -24.26 -36.22 -19.96
C ARG A 482 -24.17 -34.88 -20.69
N GLY A 483 -24.39 -33.74 -20.02
CA GLY A 483 -24.01 -32.44 -20.57
C GLY A 483 -24.49 -31.24 -19.74
N GLN A 484 -23.59 -30.31 -19.49
CA GLN A 484 -23.72 -29.16 -18.60
C GLN A 484 -24.35 -27.91 -19.28
N ASN A 485 -24.85 -27.01 -18.42
CA ASN A 485 -24.80 -25.54 -18.51
C ASN A 485 -25.73 -24.73 -19.46
N LYS A 486 -26.51 -23.87 -18.78
CA LYS A 486 -26.74 -22.42 -18.98
C LYS A 486 -27.70 -21.88 -20.06
N ALA A 487 -28.35 -20.79 -19.61
CA ALA A 487 -29.06 -19.73 -20.35
C ALA A 487 -30.43 -20.14 -20.89
N GLU A 488 -31.49 -19.35 -20.88
CA GLU A 488 -31.75 -17.94 -20.55
C GLU A 488 -33.28 -17.73 -20.66
N ALA A 489 -33.81 -16.70 -19.98
CA ALA A 489 -35.09 -16.01 -20.30
C ALA A 489 -36.40 -16.85 -20.25
N GLY A 490 -37.56 -16.32 -19.87
CA GLY A 490 -37.96 -14.96 -19.52
C GLY A 490 -39.45 -15.00 -19.13
N LYS A 491 -39.82 -14.08 -18.24
CA LYS A 491 -41.14 -13.47 -17.98
C LYS A 491 -42.38 -14.09 -18.67
N GLN A 492 -43.43 -14.38 -17.90
CA GLN A 492 -44.64 -13.53 -17.79
C GLN A 492 -45.79 -14.23 -17.04
N TYR A 493 -46.40 -13.47 -16.11
CA TYR A 493 -47.80 -13.45 -15.66
C TYR A 493 -48.62 -14.74 -15.43
N GLY A 494 -49.10 -14.88 -14.19
CA GLY A 494 -50.29 -15.66 -13.81
C GLY A 494 -50.61 -15.39 -12.34
N LYS A 495 -51.25 -14.26 -12.03
CA LYS A 495 -52.68 -14.16 -11.70
C LYS A 495 -53.01 -14.90 -10.40
N ASP A 496 -53.18 -14.10 -9.35
CA ASP A 496 -53.71 -14.50 -8.05
C ASP A 496 -54.97 -15.34 -8.21
N ASN A 497 -54.85 -16.63 -7.93
CA ASN A 497 -55.97 -17.46 -7.52
C ASN A 497 -55.76 -17.74 -6.03
N VAL A 498 -56.46 -16.97 -5.21
CA VAL A 498 -56.72 -17.30 -3.81
C VAL A 498 -57.60 -18.56 -3.81
N PRO A 499 -57.15 -19.73 -3.32
CA PRO A 499 -58.09 -20.79 -3.02
C PRO A 499 -58.83 -20.42 -1.73
N GLU A 500 -60.16 -20.58 -1.77
CA GLU A 500 -61.05 -20.43 -0.64
C GLU A 500 -60.52 -21.18 0.59
N ARG A 501 -60.49 -20.46 1.71
CA ARG A 501 -60.25 -21.04 3.03
C ARG A 501 -61.37 -22.03 3.34
N GLN A 502 -61.11 -23.32 3.18
CA GLN A 502 -61.94 -24.34 3.79
C GLN A 502 -61.80 -24.24 5.30
N ARG A 503 -62.91 -23.92 5.98
CA ARG A 503 -63.03 -24.02 7.44
C ARG A 503 -62.86 -25.49 7.81
N GLY A 504 -61.74 -25.84 8.42
CA GLY A 504 -61.58 -27.18 9.00
C GLY A 504 -60.17 -27.68 9.20
N ASP A 505 -59.12 -26.98 8.77
CA ASP A 505 -57.76 -27.52 8.87
C ASP A 505 -57.01 -27.05 10.13
N PRO A 506 -56.70 -27.93 11.10
CA PRO A 506 -55.97 -27.59 12.33
C PRO A 506 -54.54 -27.07 12.11
N TRP A 507 -54.00 -27.21 10.90
CA TRP A 507 -52.65 -26.77 10.54
C TRP A 507 -52.56 -25.30 10.09
N SER A 508 -53.70 -24.64 9.86
CA SER A 508 -53.75 -23.22 9.46
C SER A 508 -53.28 -22.21 10.54
N ARG A 509 -53.05 -22.68 11.78
CA ARG A 509 -52.57 -21.87 12.91
C ARG A 509 -51.04 -21.79 13.04
N LEU A 510 -50.29 -22.56 12.24
CA LEU A 510 -48.83 -22.70 12.43
C LEU A 510 -47.97 -21.83 11.51
N HIS A 511 -48.56 -20.91 10.74
CA HIS A 511 -47.80 -19.87 10.05
C HIS A 511 -47.64 -18.64 10.94
N GLY A 512 -46.56 -18.66 11.73
CA GLY A 512 -46.15 -17.57 12.61
C GLY A 512 -45.61 -16.36 11.85
N ASN A 513 -46.49 -15.41 11.52
CA ASN A 513 -46.11 -14.01 11.36
C ASN A 513 -45.98 -13.38 12.76
N LEU A 514 -44.85 -13.61 13.43
CA LEU A 514 -44.46 -12.80 14.59
C LEU A 514 -43.80 -11.52 14.08
N GLY A 515 -44.64 -10.61 13.59
CA GLY A 515 -44.29 -9.21 13.40
C GLY A 515 -44.17 -8.54 14.76
N PHE A 516 -43.02 -7.90 14.99
CA PHE A 516 -42.73 -6.98 16.09
C PHE A 516 -43.93 -6.07 16.39
N ARG A 517 -44.54 -6.20 17.58
CA ARG A 517 -45.28 -5.10 18.21
C ARG A 517 -44.27 -4.30 19.03
N GLY A 518 -43.88 -3.14 18.50
CA GLY A 518 -43.28 -2.08 19.29
C GLY A 518 -44.28 -1.62 20.35
N HIS A 519 -43.83 -1.56 21.60
CA HIS A 519 -44.51 -0.83 22.65
C HIS A 519 -44.14 0.64 22.48
N GLU A 520 -45.09 1.44 22.02
CA GLU A 520 -45.06 2.90 22.21
C GLU A 520 -45.78 3.24 23.53
N ASP A 521 -45.19 4.24 24.18
CA ASP A 521 -45.73 5.20 25.14
C ASP A 521 -45.99 4.82 26.60
N ALA A 522 -45.05 5.29 27.43
CA ALA A 522 -45.35 6.05 28.64
C ALA A 522 -44.32 7.20 28.80
N ALA A 523 -44.60 8.36 28.16
CA ALA A 523 -44.37 9.73 28.66
C ALA A 523 -44.69 10.77 27.56
#